data_AF-A0A962M675-F1
#
_entry.id   AF-A0A962M675-F1
#
_cell.length_a   1.000
_cell.length_b   1.000
_cell.length_c   1.000
_cell.angle_alpha   90.00
_cell.angle_beta   90.00
_cell.angle_gamma   90.00
#
_symmetry.space_group_name_H-M   'P 1'
#
loop_
_entity.id
_entity.type
_entity.pdbx_description
1 polymer ?
#
loop_
_entity_poly.entity_id
_entity_poly.type
_entity_poly.pdbx_seq_one_letter_code
_entity_poly.pdbx_strand_id
1 'polypeptide(L)'
;MLKQRVVTALIMAGLFLAAVALLSLPWLALMFGILICLGAWEWSRLCGWNTPLTRGLYTLAIAVVLSALYQYNQLGAAPQREQVQPFLGLACLWWSLALLWVKG
;
A
#
# COMPACT_ATOMS: atom_id res chain seq x y z
N MET A 1 15.43 22.19 -11.68
CA MET A 1 15.12 21.45 -10.43
C MET A 1 13.66 21.59 -10.00
N LEU A 2 13.15 22.78 -9.70
CA LEU A 2 11.74 22.96 -9.29
C LEU A 2 10.72 22.59 -10.38
N LYS A 3 10.95 23.02 -11.64
CA LYS A 3 10.07 22.70 -12.77
C LYS A 3 9.87 21.18 -12.96
N GLN A 4 10.95 20.39 -12.89
CA GLN A 4 10.89 18.93 -13.05
C GLN A 4 10.13 18.24 -11.89
N ARG A 5 10.32 18.71 -10.65
CA ARG A 5 9.59 18.22 -9.48
C ARG A 5 8.10 18.51 -9.57
N VAL A 6 7.72 19.70 -10.01
CA VAL A 6 6.30 20.07 -10.21
C VAL A 6 5.68 19.23 -11.30
N VAL A 7 6.35 19.07 -12.45
CA VAL A 7 5.83 18.27 -13.57
C VAL A 7 5.63 16.81 -13.16
N THR A 8 6.61 16.19 -12.49
CA THR A 8 6.48 14.79 -12.03
C THR A 8 5.39 14.63 -10.98
N ALA A 9 5.24 15.56 -10.04
CA ALA A 9 4.15 15.55 -9.07
C ALA A 9 2.77 15.66 -9.73
N LEU A 10 2.60 16.56 -10.70
CA LEU A 10 1.34 16.72 -11.44
C LEU A 10 0.98 15.48 -12.25
N ILE A 11 1.97 14.84 -12.89
CA ILE A 11 1.75 13.58 -13.62
C ILE A 11 1.32 12.48 -12.66
N MET A 12 2.02 12.30 -11.53
CA MET A 12 1.66 11.28 -10.54
C MET A 12 0.28 11.53 -9.92
N ALA A 13 -0.05 12.79 -9.59
CA ALA A 13 -1.36 13.16 -9.09
C ALA A 13 -2.46 12.86 -10.13
N GLY A 14 -2.23 13.22 -11.40
CA GLY A 14 -3.16 12.92 -12.50
C GLY A 14 -3.38 11.42 -12.69
N LEU A 15 -2.31 10.63 -12.69
CA LEU A 15 -2.40 9.17 -12.79
C LEU A 15 -3.15 8.55 -11.60
N PHE A 16 -2.88 9.03 -10.38
CA PHE A 16 -3.58 8.58 -9.18
C PHE A 16 -5.08 8.88 -9.24
N LEU A 17 -5.45 10.12 -9.57
CA LEU A 17 -6.86 10.52 -9.69
C LEU A 17 -7.56 9.75 -10.82
N ALA A 18 -6.89 9.56 -11.96
CA ALA A 18 -7.41 8.77 -13.07
C ALA A 18 -7.63 7.31 -12.65
N ALA A 19 -6.70 6.69 -11.93
CA ALA A 19 -6.89 5.34 -11.42
C ALA A 19 -8.11 5.26 -10.47
N VAL A 20 -8.23 6.16 -9.51
CA VAL A 20 -9.35 6.16 -8.56
C VAL A 20 -10.71 6.40 -9.26
N ALA A 21 -10.74 7.26 -10.28
CA ALA A 21 -11.97 7.62 -10.98
C ALA A 21 -12.39 6.61 -12.06
N LEU A 22 -11.44 5.94 -12.72
CA LEU A 22 -11.70 5.15 -13.92
C LEU A 22 -11.55 3.63 -13.72
N LEU A 23 -10.73 3.17 -12.77
CA LEU A 23 -10.55 1.73 -12.54
C LEU A 23 -11.70 1.17 -11.71
N SER A 24 -12.12 -0.05 -12.06
CA SER A 24 -12.99 -0.84 -11.21
C SER A 24 -12.27 -1.24 -9.91
N LEU A 25 -13.04 -1.50 -8.85
CA LEU A 25 -12.50 -1.82 -7.54
C LEU A 25 -11.46 -2.97 -7.54
N PRO A 26 -11.65 -4.08 -8.27
CA PRO A 26 -10.64 -5.15 -8.36
C PRO A 26 -9.32 -4.67 -8.98
N TRP A 27 -9.39 -3.88 -10.06
CA TRP A 27 -8.19 -3.38 -10.73
C TRP A 27 -7.48 -2.32 -9.89
N LEU A 28 -8.24 -1.48 -9.19
CA LEU A 28 -7.68 -0.50 -8.26
C LEU A 28 -6.94 -1.19 -7.11
N ALA A 29 -7.56 -2.22 -6.53
CA ALA A 29 -6.95 -3.03 -5.47
C ALA A 29 -5.67 -3.74 -5.93
N LEU A 30 -5.67 -4.31 -7.14
CA LEU A 30 -4.49 -4.94 -7.73
C LEU A 30 -3.36 -3.93 -7.97
N MET A 31 -3.68 -2.75 -8.51
CA MET A 31 -2.70 -1.68 -8.73
C MET A 31 -2.05 -1.25 -7.41
N PHE A 32 -2.83 -0.98 -6.37
CA PHE A 32 -2.29 -0.64 -5.05
C PHE A 32 -1.51 -1.82 -4.43
N GLY A 33 -1.97 -3.05 -4.61
CA GLY A 33 -1.26 -4.24 -4.16
C GLY A 33 0.15 -4.35 -4.75
N ILE A 34 0.31 -4.08 -6.05
CA ILE A 34 1.61 -4.03 -6.72
C ILE A 34 2.48 -2.91 -6.12
N LEU A 35 1.93 -1.70 -5.95
CA LEU A 35 2.66 -0.57 -5.38
C LEU A 35 3.14 -0.86 -3.94
N ILE A 36 2.30 -1.50 -3.12
CA ILE A 36 2.66 -1.89 -1.75
C ILE A 36 3.76 -2.96 -1.77
N CYS A 37 3.70 -3.94 -2.66
CA CYS A 37 4.76 -4.95 -2.81
C CYS A 37 6.10 -4.35 -3.25
N LEU A 38 6.08 -3.38 -4.18
CA LEU A 38 7.27 -2.62 -4.56
C LEU A 38 7.83 -1.83 -3.37
N GLY A 39 6.96 -1.17 -2.60
CA GLY A 39 7.34 -0.49 -1.37
C GLY A 39 7.94 -1.43 -0.33
N ALA A 40 7.37 -2.64 -0.17
CA ALA A 40 7.88 -3.67 0.73
C ALA A 40 9.28 -4.15 0.28
N TRP A 41 9.52 -4.29 -1.02
CA TRP A 41 10.83 -4.67 -1.54
C TRP A 41 11.90 -3.62 -1.21
N GLU A 42 11.59 -2.34 -1.36
CA GLU A 42 12.50 -1.25 -1.01
C GLU A 42 12.69 -1.14 0.52
N TRP A 43 11.62 -1.26 1.30
CA TRP A 43 11.67 -1.20 2.76
C TRP A 43 12.48 -2.37 3.35
N SER A 44 12.40 -3.58 2.78
CA SER A 44 13.17 -4.73 3.28
C SER A 44 14.67 -4.44 3.43
N ARG A 45 15.23 -3.61 2.54
CA ARG A 45 16.63 -3.18 2.60
C ARG A 45 16.91 -2.24 3.77
N LEU A 46 15.96 -1.36 4.11
CA LEU A 46 16.04 -0.48 5.27
C LEU A 46 15.97 -1.24 6.60
N CYS A 47 15.33 -2.41 6.61
CA CYS A 47 15.31 -3.33 7.76
C CYS A 47 16.60 -4.15 7.89
N GLY A 48 17.63 -3.90 7.08
CA GLY A 48 18.90 -4.64 7.10
C GLY A 48 18.87 -5.99 6.38
N TRP A 49 17.78 -6.32 5.67
CA TRP A 49 17.69 -7.58 4.92
C TRP A 49 18.37 -7.42 3.56
N ASN A 50 19.62 -7.85 3.47
CA ASN A 50 20.44 -7.65 2.27
C ASN A 50 20.34 -8.81 1.25
N THR A 51 19.93 -10.01 1.67
CA THR A 51 19.86 -11.15 0.74
C THR A 51 18.60 -11.11 -0.12
N PRO A 52 18.67 -11.41 -1.43
CA PRO A 52 17.49 -11.38 -2.31
C PRO A 52 16.41 -12.37 -1.86
N LEU A 53 16.80 -13.48 -1.22
CA LEU A 53 15.87 -14.48 -0.69
C LEU A 53 15.04 -13.91 0.47
N THR A 54 15.67 -13.30 1.48
CA THR A 54 14.94 -12.71 2.63
C THR A 54 14.02 -11.57 2.19
N ARG A 55 14.47 -10.76 1.22
CA ARG A 55 13.65 -9.68 0.64
C ARG A 55 12.45 -10.24 -0.12
N GLY A 56 12.67 -11.32 -0.89
CA GLY A 56 11.61 -12.02 -1.62
C GLY A 56 10.56 -12.60 -0.67
N LEU A 57 11.00 -13.26 0.40
CA LEU A 57 10.13 -13.79 1.45
C LEU A 57 9.32 -12.69 2.14
N TYR A 58 9.93 -11.53 2.44
CA TYR A 58 9.22 -10.37 2.98
C TYR A 58 8.09 -9.92 2.05
N THR A 59 8.42 -9.67 0.78
CA THR A 59 7.44 -9.19 -0.19
C THR A 59 6.34 -10.20 -0.46
N LEU A 60 6.68 -11.50 -0.44
CA LEU A 60 5.71 -12.57 -0.59
C LEU A 60 4.78 -12.63 0.62
N ALA A 61 5.30 -12.50 1.84
CA ALA A 61 4.47 -12.43 3.04
C ALA A 61 3.48 -11.26 2.97
N ILE A 62 3.94 -10.07 2.54
CA ILE A 62 3.06 -8.91 2.31
C ILE A 62 2.00 -9.21 1.24
N ALA A 63 2.39 -9.81 0.10
CA ALA A 63 1.45 -10.16 -0.96
C ALA A 63 0.39 -11.17 -0.50
N VAL A 64 0.78 -12.15 0.33
CA VAL A 64 -0.14 -13.13 0.93
C VAL A 64 -1.13 -12.43 1.87
N VAL A 65 -0.66 -11.54 2.75
CA VAL A 65 -1.54 -10.78 3.66
C VAL A 65 -2.52 -9.91 2.88
N LEU A 66 -2.05 -9.19 1.85
CA LEU A 66 -2.92 -8.38 0.99
C LEU A 66 -4.00 -9.23 0.30
N SER A 67 -3.61 -10.39 -0.22
CA SER A 67 -4.53 -11.32 -0.88
C SER A 67 -5.55 -11.90 0.11
N ALA A 68 -5.12 -12.26 1.32
CA ALA A 68 -6.01 -12.73 2.37
C ALA A 68 -7.01 -11.66 2.79
N LEU A 69 -6.57 -10.41 2.96
CA LEU A 69 -7.46 -9.28 3.26
C LEU A 69 -8.45 -8.99 2.12
N TYR A 70 -8.00 -9.09 0.86
CA TYR A 70 -8.87 -8.92 -0.31
C TYR A 70 -10.02 -9.92 -0.31
N GLN A 71 -9.73 -11.18 -0.03
CA GLN A 71 -10.72 -12.26 0.04
C GLN A 71 -11.61 -12.13 1.28
N TYR A 72 -11.03 -11.87 2.45
CA TYR A 72 -11.76 -11.75 3.72
C TYR A 72 -12.79 -10.63 3.70
N ASN A 73 -12.42 -9.47 3.15
CA ASN A 73 -13.32 -8.31 3.05
C ASN A 73 -14.20 -8.33 1.78
N GLN A 74 -14.12 -9.40 0.98
CA GLN A 74 -14.87 -9.58 -0.27
C GLN A 74 -14.83 -8.36 -1.20
N LEU A 75 -13.66 -7.71 -1.33
CA LEU A 75 -13.52 -6.45 -2.09
C LEU A 75 -13.93 -6.60 -3.56
N GLY A 76 -13.87 -7.80 -4.13
CA GLY A 76 -14.24 -8.06 -5.51
C GLY A 76 -15.75 -8.19 -5.77
N ALA A 77 -16.58 -8.30 -4.72
CA ALA A 77 -18.01 -8.56 -4.85
C ALA A 77 -18.85 -7.48 -4.17
N ALA A 78 -18.91 -7.50 -2.84
CA ALA A 78 -19.74 -6.61 -2.03
C ALA A 78 -19.02 -6.25 -0.73
N PRO A 79 -18.07 -5.29 -0.76
CA PRO A 79 -17.32 -4.90 0.43
C PRO A 79 -18.27 -4.33 1.49
N GLN A 80 -18.34 -4.98 2.65
CA GLN A 80 -19.11 -4.50 3.78
C GLN A 80 -18.28 -3.51 4.61
N ARG A 81 -18.86 -2.35 4.93
CA ARG A 81 -18.19 -1.30 5.71
C ARG A 81 -17.70 -1.83 7.07
N GLU A 82 -18.49 -2.68 7.71
CA GLU A 82 -18.21 -3.29 9.01
C GLU A 82 -16.95 -4.17 9.00
N GLN A 83 -16.63 -4.80 7.87
CA GLN A 83 -15.43 -5.63 7.73
C GLN A 83 -14.19 -4.77 7.48
N VAL A 84 -14.31 -3.71 6.69
CA VAL A 84 -13.17 -2.86 6.27
C VAL A 84 -12.79 -1.83 7.34
N GLN A 85 -13.76 -1.22 8.02
CA GLN A 85 -13.53 -0.14 9.00
C GLN A 85 -12.55 -0.50 10.13
N PRO A 86 -12.59 -1.71 10.74
CA PRO A 86 -11.64 -2.10 11.78
C PRO A 86 -10.19 -2.06 11.32
N PHE A 87 -9.90 -2.49 10.08
CA PHE A 87 -8.54 -2.45 9.54
C PHE A 87 -8.03 -1.03 9.33
N LEU A 88 -8.90 -0.13 8.83
CA LEU A 88 -8.57 1.30 8.71
C LEU A 88 -8.36 1.94 10.09
N GLY A 89 -9.20 1.62 11.07
CA GLY A 89 -9.06 2.08 12.44
C GLY A 89 -7.74 1.62 13.07
N LEU A 90 -7.37 0.35 12.88
CA LEU A 90 -6.09 -0.20 13.34
C LEU A 90 -4.91 0.48 12.65
N ALA A 91 -4.99 0.73 11.34
CA ALA A 91 -3.97 1.48 10.61
C ALA A 91 -3.81 2.91 11.16
N CYS A 92 -4.92 3.62 11.40
CA CYS A 92 -4.90 4.96 12.00
C CYS A 92 -4.29 4.94 13.42
N LEU A 93 -4.65 3.95 14.25
CA LEU A 93 -4.07 3.77 15.59
C LEU A 93 -2.57 3.49 15.52
N TRP A 94 -2.14 2.59 14.63
CA TRP A 94 -0.73 2.28 14.42
C TRP A 94 0.07 3.51 14.03
N TRP A 95 -0.41 4.29 13.06
CA TRP A 95 0.27 5.52 12.65
C TRP A 95 0.27 6.58 13.75
N SER A 96 -0.79 6.67 14.55
CA SER A 96 -0.83 7.57 15.72
C SER A 96 0.23 7.20 16.76
N LEU A 97 0.45 5.91 17.01
CA LEU A 97 1.53 5.43 17.88
C LEU A 97 2.91 5.67 17.26
N ALA A 98 3.06 5.42 15.96
CA ALA A 98 4.33 5.63 15.25
C ALA A 98 4.80 7.09 15.31
N LEU A 99 3.88 8.07 15.35
CA LEU A 99 4.22 9.49 15.55
C LEU A 99 4.93 9.76 16.89
N LEU A 100 4.72 8.94 17.92
CA LEU A 100 5.44 9.07 19.19
C LEU A 100 6.93 8.73 19.04
N TRP A 101 7.27 7.85 18.10
CA TRP A 101 8.64 7.48 17.76
C TRP A 101 9.33 8.46 16.81
N VAL A 102 8.58 9.42 16.24
CA VAL A 102 9.14 10.49 15.38
C VAL A 102 9.80 11.62 16.22
N LYS A 103 9.91 11.44 17.54
CA LYS A 103 10.76 12.31 18.37
C LYS A 103 12.24 12.01 18.07
N GLY A 104 12.95 13.06 17.63
CA GLY A 104 14.37 13.03 17.27
C GLY A 104 15.29 12.60 18.40
#